data_AF-A0A958JC76-F1
#
_entry.id   AF-A0A958JC76-F1
#
_cell.length_a   1.000
_cell.length_b   1.000
_cell.length_c   1.000
_cell.angle_alpha   90.00
_cell.angle_beta   90.00
_cell.angle_gamma   90.00
#
_symmetry.space_group_name_H-M   'P 1'
#
loop_
_entity.id
_entity.type
_entity.pdbx_description
1 polymer ?
#
loop_
_entity_poly.entity_id
_entity_poly.type
_entity_poly.pdbx_seq_one_letter_code
_entity_poly.pdbx_strand_id
1 'polypeptide(L)'
;MARSYNISSKKDQAALQLKHTFIATLIVIFLSSLLVFLPVFQNASPRQLLILSLLPLVFIFYLSWSAAKGFWLESIRKQESKKRGGKQVLGMPPKRDCFAEALKDAQSRGKNMIDKYLVGFDLENGNPLWIDEDDLCGHGCVFAKTGVGKTLFL
;
A
#
# COMPACT_ATOMS: atom_id res chain seq x y z
N MET A 1 -17.15 -16.11 -15.40
CA MET A 1 -17.11 -16.26 -13.94
C MET A 1 -15.65 -16.24 -13.48
N ALA A 2 -15.17 -15.10 -12.98
CA ALA A 2 -13.83 -15.01 -12.39
C ALA A 2 -13.87 -15.70 -11.02
N ARG A 3 -13.15 -16.81 -10.89
CA ARG A 3 -12.99 -17.54 -9.63
C ARG A 3 -12.42 -16.54 -8.63
N SER A 4 -13.20 -16.26 -7.59
CA SER A 4 -12.98 -15.18 -6.65
C SER A 4 -11.54 -15.19 -6.12
N TYR A 5 -10.85 -14.06 -6.29
CA TYR A 5 -9.55 -13.72 -5.67
C TYR A 5 -9.59 -13.70 -4.12
N ASN A 6 -10.59 -14.33 -3.51
CA ASN A 6 -10.79 -14.48 -2.07
C ASN A 6 -9.59 -15.09 -1.35
N ILE A 7 -8.69 -15.80 -2.05
CA ILE A 7 -7.48 -16.36 -1.45
C ILE A 7 -6.44 -15.27 -1.17
N SER A 8 -6.32 -14.25 -2.04
CA SER A 8 -5.48 -13.06 -1.77
C SER A 8 -6.11 -12.20 -0.68
N SER A 9 -7.41 -11.93 -0.78
CA SER A 9 -8.16 -11.14 0.20
C SER A 9 -8.12 -11.75 1.62
N LYS A 10 -8.25 -13.07 1.77
CA LYS A 10 -8.11 -13.73 3.09
C LYS A 10 -6.68 -13.71 3.61
N LYS A 11 -5.67 -13.88 2.75
CA LYS A 11 -4.26 -13.77 3.17
C LYS A 11 -3.88 -12.34 3.53
N ASP A 12 -4.39 -11.36 2.79
CA ASP A 12 -4.17 -9.94 3.02
C ASP A 12 -4.92 -9.45 4.27
N GLN A 13 -6.15 -9.91 4.49
CA GLN A 13 -6.89 -9.68 5.72
C GLN A 13 -6.23 -10.37 6.92
N ALA A 14 -5.74 -11.60 6.77
CA ALA A 14 -4.98 -12.28 7.81
C ALA A 14 -3.66 -11.55 8.09
N ALA A 15 -2.97 -11.04 7.07
CA ALA A 15 -1.74 -10.26 7.23
C ALA A 15 -2.00 -8.90 7.91
N LEU A 16 -3.12 -8.25 7.59
CA LEU A 16 -3.58 -7.04 8.28
C LEU A 16 -3.95 -7.32 9.73
N GLN A 17 -4.71 -8.40 9.99
CA GLN A 17 -5.05 -8.83 11.35
C GLN A 17 -3.80 -9.16 12.16
N LEU A 18 -2.83 -9.88 11.57
CA LEU A 18 -1.54 -10.17 12.18
C LEU A 18 -0.74 -8.89 12.49
N LYS A 19 -0.77 -7.88 11.60
CA LYS A 19 -0.14 -6.58 11.88
C LYS A 19 -0.83 -5.86 13.04
N HIS A 20 -2.16 -5.85 13.09
CA HIS A 20 -2.90 -5.23 14.18
C HIS A 20 -2.67 -5.95 15.51
N THR A 21 -2.68 -7.28 15.54
CA THR A 21 -2.38 -8.05 16.75
C THR A 21 -0.93 -7.88 17.17
N PHE A 22 0.02 -7.83 16.23
CA PHE A 22 1.43 -7.57 16.52
C PHE A 22 1.68 -6.17 17.11
N ILE A 23 1.00 -5.14 16.58
CA ILE A 23 1.06 -3.79 17.14
C ILE A 23 0.44 -3.77 18.55
N ALA A 24 -0.71 -4.42 18.73
CA ALA A 24 -1.37 -4.51 20.04
C ALA A 24 -0.50 -5.24 21.08
N THR A 25 0.14 -6.35 20.71
CA THR A 25 1.05 -7.06 21.63
C THR A 25 2.28 -6.23 21.97
N LEU A 26 2.85 -5.49 21.01
CA LEU A 26 3.94 -4.55 21.28
C LEU A 26 3.54 -3.44 22.27
N ILE A 27 2.33 -2.90 22.13
CA ILE A 27 1.79 -1.89 23.08
C ILE A 27 1.65 -2.50 24.48
N VAL A 28 1.11 -3.72 24.60
CA VAL A 28 0.93 -4.41 25.87
C VAL A 28 2.28 -4.70 26.53
N ILE A 29 3.26 -5.20 25.77
CA ILE A 29 4.63 -5.46 26.27
C ILE A 29 5.30 -4.16 26.71
N PHE A 30 5.10 -3.07 25.96
CA PHE A 30 5.66 -1.77 26.31
C PHE A 30 5.04 -1.23 27.61
N LEU A 31 3.71 -1.24 27.74
CA LEU A 31 3.00 -0.81 28.95
C LEU A 31 3.37 -1.67 30.18
N SER A 32 3.45 -2.99 30.02
CA SER A 32 3.84 -3.88 31.12
C SER A 32 5.29 -3.64 31.55
N SER A 33 6.21 -3.41 30.61
CA SER A 33 7.58 -3.03 30.94
C SER A 33 7.66 -1.70 31.70
N LEU A 34 6.87 -0.71 31.31
CA LEU A 34 6.81 0.60 31.99
C LEU A 34 6.35 0.46 33.45
N LEU A 35 5.37 -0.41 33.70
CA LEU A 35 4.86 -0.72 35.05
C LEU A 35 5.90 -1.40 35.95
N VAL A 36 6.77 -2.25 35.38
CA VAL A 36 7.84 -2.93 36.12
C VAL A 36 8.98 -1.97 36.48
N PHE A 37 9.25 -0.96 35.65
CA PHE A 37 10.32 0.01 35.90
C PHE A 37 9.93 1.20 36.80
N LEU A 38 8.63 1.44 37.03
CA LEU A 38 8.11 2.48 37.95
C LEU A 38 8.83 2.58 39.32
N PRO A 39 9.11 1.49 40.06
CA PRO A 39 9.81 1.57 41.34
C PRO A 39 11.29 1.99 41.24
N VAL A 40 11.94 1.82 40.09
CA VAL A 40 13.35 2.20 39.88
C VAL A 40 13.51 3.72 39.76
N PHE A 41 12.43 4.44 39.43
CA PHE A 41 12.46 5.89 39.21
C PHE A 41 12.34 6.75 40.46
N GLN A 42 12.19 6.16 41.65
CA GLN A 42 12.06 6.91 42.90
C GLN A 42 13.30 7.76 43.24
N ASN A 43 14.47 7.39 42.73
CA ASN A 43 15.74 8.11 42.94
C ASN A 43 16.30 8.78 41.67
N ALA A 44 15.51 8.84 40.60
CA ALA A 44 15.98 9.38 39.33
C ALA A 44 16.03 10.92 39.34
N SER A 45 17.09 11.49 38.76
CA SER A 45 17.19 12.94 38.59
C SER A 45 16.14 13.45 37.59
N PRO A 46 15.66 14.71 37.70
CA PRO A 46 14.73 15.31 36.73
C PRO A 46 15.24 15.24 35.27
N ARG A 47 16.58 15.32 35.13
CA ARG A 47 17.41 14.95 33.97
C ARG A 47 16.93 13.71 33.23
N GLN A 48 17.00 12.62 33.97
CA GLN A 48 16.79 11.25 33.48
C GLN A 48 15.30 10.98 33.24
N LEU A 49 14.41 11.55 34.05
CA LEU A 49 12.96 11.42 33.88
C LEU A 49 12.48 12.07 32.56
N LEU A 50 13.06 13.20 32.16
CA LEU A 50 12.75 13.85 30.88
C LEU A 50 13.22 13.03 29.66
N ILE A 51 14.43 12.47 29.72
CA ILE A 51 14.95 11.64 28.61
C ILE A 51 14.17 10.34 28.51
N LEU A 52 13.81 9.74 29.65
CA LEU A 52 13.02 8.53 29.69
C LEU A 52 11.59 8.77 29.19
N SER A 53 10.98 9.92 29.47
CA SER A 53 9.62 10.23 29.00
C SER A 53 9.55 10.51 27.49
N LEU A 54 10.67 10.78 26.83
CA LEU A 54 10.75 10.90 25.37
C LEU A 54 10.65 9.54 24.65
N LEU A 55 11.20 8.46 25.22
CA LEU A 55 11.13 7.10 24.65
C LEU A 55 9.69 6.62 24.37
N PRO A 56 8.73 6.65 25.32
CA PRO A 56 7.34 6.28 25.04
C PRO A 56 6.72 7.19 23.99
N LEU A 57 7.05 8.48 23.99
CA LEU A 57 6.47 9.45 23.06
C LEU A 57 6.91 9.17 21.62
N VAL A 58 8.19 8.88 21.40
CA VAL A 58 8.73 8.46 20.09
C VAL A 58 8.11 7.13 19.65
N PHE A 59 7.97 6.17 20.57
CA PHE A 59 7.39 4.87 20.28
C PHE A 59 5.91 4.97 19.87
N ILE A 60 5.11 5.72 20.64
CA ILE A 60 3.70 5.99 20.31
C ILE A 60 3.58 6.74 18.99
N PHE A 61 4.46 7.72 18.73
CA PHE A 61 4.48 8.44 17.46
C PHE A 61 4.75 7.50 16.29
N TYR A 62 5.75 6.62 16.38
CA TYR A 62 6.08 5.65 15.34
C TYR A 62 4.92 4.69 15.05
N LEU A 63 4.30 4.13 16.10
CA LEU A 63 3.13 3.25 15.95
C LEU A 63 1.94 3.97 15.34
N SER A 64 1.64 5.19 15.81
CA SER A 64 0.54 6.01 15.29
C SER A 64 0.76 6.37 13.82
N TRP A 65 1.98 6.74 13.44
CA TRP A 65 2.37 7.02 12.07
C TRP A 65 2.19 5.79 11.15
N SER A 66 2.64 4.62 11.61
CA SER A 66 2.48 3.36 10.87
C SER A 66 1.00 2.99 10.70
N ALA A 67 0.20 3.13 11.75
CA ALA A 67 -1.24 2.86 11.68
C ALA A 67 -1.95 3.85 10.74
N ALA A 68 -1.61 5.14 10.82
CA ALA A 68 -2.19 6.20 9.98
C ALA A 68 -1.97 5.92 8.49
N LYS A 69 -0.78 5.45 8.09
CA LYS A 69 -0.50 5.03 6.70
C LYS A 69 -1.44 3.92 6.22
N GLY A 70 -1.69 2.92 7.07
CA GLY A 70 -2.61 1.82 6.76
C GLY A 70 -4.05 2.30 6.59
N PHE A 71 -4.55 3.11 7.54
CA PHE A 71 -5.88 3.69 7.46
C PHE A 71 -6.06 4.59 6.23
N TRP A 72 -5.03 5.38 5.90
CA TRP A 72 -5.02 6.24 4.73
C TRP A 72 -5.17 5.42 3.43
N LEU A 73 -4.37 4.37 3.27
CA LEU A 73 -4.43 3.49 2.10
C LEU A 73 -5.80 2.81 1.99
N GLU A 74 -6.36 2.33 3.10
CA GLU A 74 -7.65 1.66 3.13
C GLU A 74 -8.81 2.63 2.79
N SER A 75 -8.72 3.88 3.25
CA SER A 75 -9.66 4.94 2.88
C SER A 75 -9.65 5.18 1.37
N ILE A 76 -8.46 5.30 0.79
CA ILE A 76 -8.28 5.47 -0.66
C ILE A 76 -8.83 4.26 -1.44
N ARG A 77 -8.54 3.03 -1.00
CA ARG A 77 -9.08 1.80 -1.61
C ARG A 77 -10.60 1.78 -1.58
N LYS A 78 -11.22 2.19 -0.47
CA LYS A 78 -12.68 2.27 -0.36
C LYS A 78 -13.27 3.28 -1.34
N GLN A 79 -12.63 4.43 -1.52
CA GLN A 79 -13.06 5.42 -2.51
C GLN A 79 -12.98 4.86 -3.94
N GLU A 80 -11.89 4.19 -4.30
CA GLU A 80 -11.73 3.60 -5.64
C GLU A 80 -12.65 2.38 -5.84
N SER A 81 -12.86 1.57 -4.80
CA SER A 81 -13.82 0.46 -4.82
C SER A 81 -15.24 0.95 -5.09
N LYS A 82 -15.67 2.06 -4.48
CA LYS A 82 -16.96 2.69 -4.79
C LYS A 82 -17.08 3.05 -6.27
N LYS A 83 -16.03 3.65 -6.87
CA LYS A 83 -16.00 3.98 -8.30
C LYS A 83 -16.05 2.74 -9.20
N ARG A 84 -15.63 1.57 -8.71
CA ARG A 84 -15.63 0.28 -9.44
C ARG A 84 -16.85 -0.59 -9.15
N GLY A 85 -17.93 -0.01 -8.60
CA GLY A 85 -19.15 -0.75 -8.27
C GLY A 85 -18.96 -1.74 -7.11
N GLY A 86 -18.14 -1.40 -6.13
CA GLY A 86 -17.89 -2.22 -4.94
C GLY A 86 -16.87 -3.34 -5.12
N LYS A 87 -16.20 -3.42 -6.29
CA LYS A 87 -15.12 -4.40 -6.49
C LYS A 87 -13.92 -4.07 -5.62
N GLN A 88 -13.30 -5.09 -5.04
CA GLN A 88 -12.10 -4.93 -4.21
C GLN A 88 -10.93 -4.42 -5.07
N VAL A 89 -10.16 -3.49 -4.52
CA VAL A 89 -8.93 -2.97 -5.13
C VAL A 89 -7.75 -3.56 -4.38
N LEU A 90 -6.88 -4.25 -5.11
CA LEU A 90 -5.63 -4.79 -4.58
C LEU A 90 -4.55 -3.72 -4.68
N GLY A 91 -3.65 -3.65 -3.69
CA GLY A 91 -2.52 -2.72 -3.74
C GLY A 91 -2.93 -1.25 -3.65
N MET A 92 -2.10 -0.34 -4.16
CA MET A 92 -2.47 1.05 -4.39
C MET A 92 -3.49 1.14 -5.54
N PRO A 93 -4.45 2.09 -5.50
CA PRO A 93 -5.29 2.34 -6.67
C PRO A 93 -4.45 2.85 -7.84
N PRO A 94 -4.87 2.62 -9.09
CA PRO A 94 -4.18 3.16 -10.24
C PRO A 94 -4.33 4.68 -10.30
N LYS A 95 -3.25 5.35 -10.71
CA LYS A 95 -3.29 6.78 -11.03
C LYS A 95 -4.10 7.01 -12.29
N ARG A 96 -5.22 7.71 -12.19
CA ARG A 96 -6.11 7.98 -13.33
C ARG A 96 -5.55 9.04 -14.29
N ASP A 97 -4.74 9.94 -13.76
CA ASP A 97 -4.18 11.06 -14.54
C ASP A 97 -2.99 10.63 -15.41
N CYS A 98 -2.58 9.35 -15.35
CA CYS A 98 -1.44 8.83 -16.10
C CYS A 98 -1.56 9.02 -17.63
N PHE A 99 -2.77 8.97 -18.18
CA PHE A 99 -2.98 9.21 -19.61
C PHE A 99 -2.77 10.68 -19.99
N ALA A 100 -3.18 11.61 -19.13
CA ALA A 100 -2.98 13.03 -19.37
C ALA A 100 -1.50 13.40 -19.27
N GLU A 101 -0.78 12.80 -18.32
CA GLU A 101 0.68 12.93 -18.19
C GLU A 101 1.41 12.33 -19.40
N ALA A 102 1.06 11.10 -19.80
CA ALA A 102 1.64 10.45 -20.97
C ALA A 102 1.36 11.21 -22.27
N LEU A 103 0.16 11.78 -22.42
CA LEU A 103 -0.17 12.60 -23.59
C LEU A 103 0.63 13.90 -23.63
N LYS A 104 0.80 14.59 -22.49
CA LYS A 104 1.64 15.79 -22.40
C LYS A 104 3.10 15.47 -22.75
N ASP A 105 3.60 14.33 -22.30
CA ASP A 105 4.95 13.87 -22.60
C ASP A 105 5.12 13.45 -24.07
N ALA A 106 4.09 12.91 -24.70
CA ALA A 106 4.11 12.65 -26.14
C ALA A 106 4.08 13.96 -26.95
N GLN A 107 3.25 14.92 -26.54
CA GLN A 107 3.14 16.25 -27.17
C GLN A 107 4.44 17.06 -27.06
N SER A 108 5.14 16.98 -25.92
CA SER A 108 6.46 17.63 -25.77
C SER A 108 7.50 17.05 -26.73
N ARG A 109 7.35 15.78 -27.11
CA ARG A 109 8.14 15.08 -28.13
C ARG A 109 7.62 15.30 -29.56
N GLY A 110 6.63 16.17 -29.75
CA GLY A 110 6.05 16.51 -31.06
C GLY A 110 5.05 15.47 -31.59
N LYS A 111 4.64 14.50 -30.77
CA LYS A 111 3.64 13.48 -31.15
C LYS A 111 2.25 13.92 -30.70
N ASN A 112 1.27 13.80 -31.60
CA ASN A 112 -0.14 14.14 -31.30
C ASN A 112 -0.88 13.04 -30.53
N MET A 113 -0.25 11.88 -30.35
CA MET A 113 -0.81 10.72 -29.65
C MET A 113 0.26 10.04 -28.79
N ILE A 114 -0.20 9.30 -27.78
CA ILE A 114 0.66 8.50 -26.90
C ILE A 114 1.29 7.37 -27.74
N ASP A 115 2.60 7.25 -27.67
CA ASP A 115 3.44 6.33 -28.46
C ASP A 115 3.88 5.08 -27.67
N LYS A 116 3.11 4.73 -26.64
CA LYS A 116 3.41 3.67 -25.69
C LYS A 116 2.14 2.92 -25.30
N TYR A 117 2.27 1.65 -24.97
CA TYR A 117 1.14 0.80 -24.56
C TYR A 117 1.07 0.64 -23.05
N LEU A 118 -0.10 0.90 -22.47
CA LEU A 118 -0.34 0.67 -21.04
C LEU A 118 -0.65 -0.82 -20.81
N VAL A 119 0.23 -1.51 -20.10
CA VAL A 119 0.06 -2.94 -19.80
C VAL A 119 -0.55 -3.17 -18.42
N GLY A 120 -0.37 -2.24 -17.49
CA GLY A 120 -0.94 -2.38 -16.16
C GLY A 120 -0.49 -1.29 -15.21
N PHE A 121 -0.64 -1.58 -13.92
CA PHE A 121 -0.20 -0.70 -12.84
C PHE A 121 0.57 -1.51 -11.81
N ASP A 122 1.61 -0.91 -11.26
CA ASP A 122 2.33 -1.42 -10.12
C ASP A 122 1.41 -1.48 -8.89
N LEU A 123 1.42 -2.61 -8.18
CA LEU A 123 0.60 -2.84 -7.00
C LEU A 123 1.09 -2.04 -5.79
N GLU A 124 2.37 -1.72 -5.72
CA GLU A 124 2.94 -1.01 -4.58
C GLU A 124 2.64 0.49 -4.67
N ASN A 125 2.89 1.07 -5.85
CA ASN A 125 2.89 2.52 -6.04
C ASN A 125 1.73 3.05 -6.89
N GLY A 126 0.94 2.17 -7.53
CA GLY A 126 -0.14 2.56 -8.44
C GLY A 126 0.35 3.25 -9.73
N ASN A 127 1.65 3.15 -10.02
CA ASN A 127 2.27 3.75 -11.19
C ASN A 127 1.93 2.94 -12.46
N PRO A 128 1.69 3.60 -13.59
CA PRO A 128 1.44 2.92 -14.86
C PRO A 128 2.69 2.18 -15.34
N LEU A 129 2.49 1.01 -15.94
CA LEU A 129 3.53 0.23 -16.63
C LEU A 129 3.32 0.41 -18.13
N TRP A 130 4.19 1.25 -18.73
CA TRP A 130 4.20 1.52 -20.15
C TRP A 130 5.24 0.65 -20.85
N ILE A 131 4.91 0.17 -22.05
CA ILE A 131 5.87 -0.48 -22.95
C ILE A 131 5.96 0.37 -24.22
N ASP A 132 7.19 0.67 -24.62
CA ASP A 132 7.45 1.47 -25.81
C ASP A 132 7.29 0.60 -27.07
N GLU A 133 6.93 1.20 -28.19
CA GLU A 133 6.81 0.48 -29.47
C GLU A 133 8.12 -0.24 -29.85
N ASP A 134 9.26 0.38 -29.54
CA ASP A 134 10.59 -0.18 -29.83
C ASP A 134 10.92 -1.42 -28.97
N ASP A 135 10.33 -1.51 -27.78
CA ASP A 135 10.49 -2.66 -26.87
C ASP A 135 9.52 -3.80 -27.21
N LEU A 136 8.52 -3.53 -28.05
CA LEU A 136 7.56 -4.53 -28.49
C LEU A 136 8.20 -5.46 -29.52
N CYS A 137 8.77 -6.57 -29.03
CA CYS A 137 9.05 -7.71 -29.89
C CYS A 137 7.71 -8.14 -30.53
N GLY A 138 7.65 -8.36 -31.84
CA GLY A 138 6.40 -8.58 -32.60
C GLY A 138 5.50 -9.75 -32.15
N HIS A 139 5.87 -10.47 -31.08
CA HIS A 139 5.06 -11.49 -30.42
C HIS A 139 5.07 -11.28 -28.90
N GLY A 140 3.88 -11.15 -28.30
CA GLY A 140 3.68 -11.18 -26.85
C GLY A 140 2.85 -12.40 -26.45
N CYS A 141 3.21 -13.05 -25.34
CA CYS A 141 2.45 -14.19 -24.81
C CYS A 141 2.03 -13.94 -23.36
N VAL A 142 0.73 -14.10 -23.07
CA VAL A 142 0.15 -13.90 -21.74
C VAL A 142 -0.22 -15.25 -21.13
N PHE A 143 0.61 -15.73 -20.21
CA PHE A 143 0.35 -16.98 -19.50
C PHE A 143 -0.36 -16.71 -18.18
N ALA A 144 -1.58 -17.22 -18.04
CA ALA A 144 -2.31 -17.14 -16.79
C ALA A 144 -3.33 -18.28 -16.66
N LYS A 145 -3.87 -18.49 -15.46
CA LYS A 145 -4.91 -19.51 -15.22
C LYS A 145 -6.25 -19.14 -15.89
N THR A 146 -7.16 -20.09 -16.05
CA THR A 146 -8.51 -19.81 -16.58
C THR A 146 -9.29 -18.90 -15.63
N GLY A 147 -10.08 -17.97 -16.18
CA GLY A 147 -10.94 -17.06 -15.40
C GLY A 147 -10.25 -15.83 -14.79
N VAL A 148 -8.98 -15.57 -15.09
CA VAL A 148 -8.23 -14.39 -14.58
C VAL A 148 -8.35 -13.14 -15.47
N GLY A 149 -9.12 -13.22 -16.56
CA GLY A 149 -9.35 -12.08 -17.45
C GLY A 149 -8.34 -11.93 -18.60
N LYS A 150 -7.66 -13.00 -19.02
CA LYS A 150 -6.74 -12.97 -20.18
C LYS A 150 -7.37 -12.35 -21.44
N THR A 151 -8.65 -12.64 -21.69
CA THR A 151 -9.40 -12.09 -22.83
C THR A 151 -9.80 -10.63 -22.67
N LEU A 152 -9.80 -10.09 -21.44
CA LEU A 152 -10.02 -8.66 -21.20
C LEU A 152 -8.72 -7.85 -21.26
N PHE A 153 -7.58 -8.55 -21.18
CA PHE A 153 -6.26 -7.96 -21.27
C PHE A 153 -5.82 -7.79 -22.74
N LEU A 154 -6.20 -8.73 -23.60
CA LEU A 154 -6.06 -8.63 -25.06
C LEU A 154 -7.17 -7.77 -25.65
#